data_AF-A0A818D6R1-F1
#
_entry.id   AF-A0A818D6R1-F1
#
_cell.length_a   1.000
_cell.length_b   1.000
_cell.length_c   1.000
_cell.angle_alpha   90.00
_cell.angle_beta   90.00
_cell.angle_gamma   90.00
#
_symmetry.space_group_name_H-M   'P 1'
#
loop_
_entity.id
_entity.type
_entity.pdbx_description
1 polymer ?
#
loop_
_entity_poly.entity_id
_entity_poly.type
_entity_poly.pdbx_seq_one_letter_code
_entity_poly.pdbx_strand_id
1 'polypeptide(L)'
;FKGVTSRWHTRKLPRKTHKGLRKVACIGAWHPAHVSRAVARAGQKGYHHRTEINKKIYRIGEAIQVKDGKTVKNTGSTEHDPTEKTINPMGGFPHYGEVKQDFIMIKGCCIGPKKRPITLRKSLILNPKRSHREQIELRFIDTSSKFGHGRFQTHEEKRIFMGPLKKHRLQEEQQLTTTATTTQTKST
;
A
#
# COMPACT_ATOMS: atom_id res chain seq x y z
N PHE A 1 -6.14 24.00 -1.82
CA PHE A 1 -5.54 25.04 -2.70
C PHE A 1 -4.04 24.78 -2.91
N LYS A 2 -3.51 24.94 -4.13
CA LYS A 2 -2.07 24.87 -4.47
C LYS A 2 -1.71 25.95 -5.50
N GLY A 3 -0.48 26.48 -5.42
CA GLY A 3 0.07 27.45 -6.37
C GLY A 3 0.40 26.85 -7.75
N VAL A 4 0.67 27.71 -8.73
CA VAL A 4 0.92 27.34 -10.14
C VAL A 4 2.07 26.35 -10.33
N THR A 5 3.18 26.54 -9.61
CA THR A 5 4.34 25.64 -9.68
C THR A 5 4.00 24.23 -9.24
N SER A 6 3.14 24.05 -8.23
CA SER A 6 2.74 22.68 -7.83
C SER A 6 1.64 22.16 -8.73
N ARG A 7 0.60 22.95 -9.02
CA ARG A 7 -0.59 22.51 -9.79
C ARG A 7 -0.28 22.16 -11.24
N TRP A 8 0.52 22.99 -11.90
CA TRP A 8 0.80 22.92 -13.33
C TRP A 8 2.28 22.66 -13.65
N HIS A 9 3.14 22.48 -12.63
CA HIS A 9 4.57 22.20 -12.80
C HIS A 9 5.34 23.29 -13.58
N THR A 10 4.92 24.55 -13.47
CA THR A 10 5.62 25.68 -14.12
C THR A 10 7.01 25.90 -13.52
N ARG A 11 7.98 26.31 -14.34
CA ARG A 11 9.33 26.68 -13.88
C ARG A 11 9.26 27.81 -12.85
N LYS A 12 10.06 27.70 -11.77
CA LYS A 12 10.21 28.77 -10.77
C LYS A 12 10.98 29.95 -11.39
N LEU A 13 10.66 31.17 -10.95
CA LEU A 13 11.43 32.36 -11.32
C LEU A 13 12.78 32.42 -10.58
N PRO A 14 13.72 33.25 -11.04
CA PRO A 14 15.00 33.46 -10.37
C PRO A 14 14.87 33.84 -8.89
N ARG A 15 15.89 33.51 -8.09
CA ARG A 15 15.90 33.76 -6.64
C ARG A 15 15.69 35.23 -6.28
N LYS A 16 16.21 36.16 -7.09
CA LYS A 16 16.15 37.62 -6.85
C LYS A 16 14.87 38.28 -7.37
N THR A 17 13.85 37.50 -7.78
CA THR A 17 12.58 38.08 -8.23
C THR A 17 11.82 38.71 -7.07
N HIS A 18 11.51 40.00 -7.19
CA HIS A 18 10.71 40.73 -6.23
C HIS A 18 9.25 40.21 -6.18
N LYS A 19 8.65 40.20 -4.99
CA LYS A 19 7.27 39.71 -4.74
C LYS A 19 7.06 38.25 -5.15
N GLY A 20 8.02 37.39 -4.84
CA GLY A 20 7.89 35.94 -4.90
C GLY A 20 8.24 35.29 -6.25
N LEU A 21 8.78 34.07 -6.17
CA LEU A 21 9.33 33.33 -7.31
C LEU A 21 8.44 32.19 -7.84
N ARG A 22 7.40 31.80 -7.09
CA ARG A 22 6.54 30.63 -7.41
C ARG A 22 5.25 31.06 -8.13
N LYS A 23 5.42 31.84 -9.20
CA LYS A 23 4.34 32.43 -10.00
C LYS A 23 4.63 32.29 -11.50
N VAL A 24 3.60 32.45 -12.32
CA VAL A 24 3.76 32.70 -13.75
C VAL A 24 4.01 34.20 -13.92
N ALA A 25 5.04 34.58 -14.68
CA ALA A 25 5.42 35.98 -14.85
C ALA A 25 4.43 36.73 -15.76
N CYS A 26 4.31 36.32 -17.03
CA CYS A 26 3.37 36.88 -18.00
C CYS A 26 2.14 35.97 -18.13
N ILE A 27 0.94 36.52 -17.98
CA ILE A 27 -0.35 35.78 -17.98
C ILE A 27 -1.15 35.95 -19.28
N GLY A 28 -0.61 36.67 -20.26
CA GLY A 28 -1.25 36.96 -21.55
C GLY A 28 -0.62 38.19 -22.21
N ALA A 29 -0.84 38.33 -23.52
CA ALA A 29 -0.53 39.56 -24.24
C ALA A 29 -1.55 40.66 -23.89
N TRP A 30 -1.34 41.88 -24.38
CA TRP A 30 -2.31 42.97 -24.24
C TRP A 30 -3.63 42.62 -24.93
N HIS A 31 -3.55 42.20 -26.20
CA HIS A 31 -4.69 41.78 -27.00
C HIS A 31 -4.59 40.28 -27.27
N PRO A 32 -5.60 39.47 -26.91
CA PRO A 32 -6.91 39.87 -26.37
C PRO A 32 -6.87 40.32 -24.90
N ALA A 33 -7.67 41.33 -24.55
CA ALA A 33 -7.69 41.99 -23.24
C ALA A 33 -8.40 41.19 -22.14
N HIS A 34 -8.11 39.89 -22.06
CA HIS A 34 -8.58 39.00 -21.01
C HIS A 34 -7.57 37.88 -20.77
N VAL A 35 -7.65 37.24 -19.61
CA VAL A 35 -6.78 36.10 -19.30
C VAL A 35 -7.39 34.83 -19.87
N SER A 36 -6.67 34.16 -20.76
CA SER A 36 -7.13 32.90 -21.36
C SER A 36 -7.25 31.77 -20.32
N ARG A 37 -8.26 30.90 -20.52
CA ARG A 37 -8.47 29.67 -19.72
C ARG A 37 -7.28 28.72 -19.76
N ALA A 38 -6.51 28.72 -20.85
CA ALA A 38 -5.34 27.86 -21.01
C ALA A 38 -4.18 28.26 -20.08
N VAL A 39 -4.19 29.49 -19.54
CA VAL A 39 -3.11 30.00 -18.70
C VAL A 39 -3.12 29.29 -17.34
N ALA A 40 -1.94 28.81 -16.92
CA ALA A 40 -1.77 28.16 -15.64
C ALA A 40 -2.08 29.10 -14.46
N ARG A 41 -3.13 28.79 -13.71
CA ARG A 41 -3.53 29.52 -12.48
C ARG A 41 -3.52 28.65 -11.25
N ALA A 42 -3.28 29.25 -10.08
CA ALA A 42 -3.39 28.58 -8.79
C ALA A 42 -4.83 28.11 -8.54
N GLY A 43 -5.02 27.12 -7.68
CA GLY A 43 -6.35 26.58 -7.38
C GLY A 43 -6.31 25.16 -6.83
N GLN A 44 -7.39 24.42 -7.02
CA GLN A 44 -7.48 23.04 -6.54
C GLN A 44 -6.50 22.11 -7.28
N LYS A 45 -5.76 21.31 -6.51
CA LYS A 45 -4.89 20.23 -7.01
C LYS A 45 -5.17 18.97 -6.18
N GLY A 46 -5.77 17.97 -6.81
CA GLY A 46 -6.12 16.71 -6.16
C GLY A 46 -7.62 16.59 -5.89
N TYR A 47 -8.04 15.40 -5.46
CA TYR A 47 -9.46 15.04 -5.28
C TYR A 47 -10.30 15.22 -6.57
N HIS A 48 -9.71 14.89 -7.72
CA HIS A 48 -10.45 14.89 -8.99
C HIS A 48 -10.92 13.46 -9.32
N HIS A 49 -12.06 13.34 -10.00
CA HIS A 49 -12.46 12.07 -10.60
C HIS A 49 -11.53 11.69 -11.75
N ARG A 50 -11.04 10.44 -11.77
CA ARG A 50 -10.10 9.92 -12.77
C ARG A 50 -10.47 8.47 -13.09
N THR A 51 -10.15 8.04 -14.31
CA THR A 51 -10.29 6.67 -14.74
C THR A 51 -8.95 6.24 -15.34
N GLU A 52 -8.32 5.23 -14.73
CA GLU A 52 -7.11 4.62 -15.26
C GLU A 52 -7.47 3.30 -15.94
N ILE A 53 -7.05 3.14 -17.20
CA ILE A 53 -7.32 1.94 -17.99
C ILE A 53 -6.15 0.96 -17.94
N ASN A 54 -6.40 -0.27 -18.36
CA ASN A 54 -5.36 -1.29 -18.58
C ASN A 54 -4.52 -1.65 -17.34
N LYS A 55 -5.15 -1.61 -16.17
CA LYS A 55 -4.60 -2.12 -14.92
C LYS A 55 -4.75 -3.64 -14.88
N LYS A 56 -3.62 -4.35 -14.94
CA LYS A 56 -3.59 -5.81 -14.95
C LYS A 56 -3.76 -6.36 -13.54
N ILE A 57 -4.60 -7.37 -13.41
CA ILE A 57 -4.77 -8.12 -12.15
C ILE A 57 -3.70 -9.20 -12.13
N TYR A 58 -2.94 -9.26 -11.04
CA TYR A 58 -1.87 -10.23 -10.81
C TYR A 58 -2.37 -11.44 -10.05
N ARG A 59 -3.21 -11.23 -9.04
CA ARG A 59 -3.80 -12.28 -8.21
C ARG A 59 -5.15 -11.83 -7.70
N ILE A 60 -6.10 -12.75 -7.64
CA ILE A 60 -7.31 -12.64 -6.83
C ILE A 60 -7.07 -13.56 -5.65
N GLY A 61 -6.99 -12.99 -4.46
CA GLY A 61 -6.73 -13.74 -3.24
C GLY A 61 -8.02 -13.87 -2.43
N GLU A 62 -8.18 -15.03 -1.82
CA GLU A 62 -9.31 -15.33 -0.95
C GLU A 62 -9.12 -14.71 0.43
N ALA A 63 -10.24 -14.50 1.12
CA ALA A 63 -10.30 -14.12 2.52
C ALA A 63 -9.53 -15.09 3.42
N ILE A 64 -9.13 -14.60 4.58
CA ILE A 64 -8.50 -15.45 5.60
C ILE A 64 -9.58 -16.39 6.15
N GLN A 65 -9.56 -17.65 5.71
CA GLN A 65 -10.52 -18.66 6.12
C GLN A 65 -10.03 -19.39 7.38
N VAL A 66 -10.96 -19.75 8.25
CA VAL A 66 -10.74 -20.70 9.34
C VAL A 66 -11.25 -22.05 8.86
N LYS A 67 -10.34 -22.97 8.55
CA LYS A 67 -10.68 -24.37 8.24
C LYS A 67 -10.20 -25.23 9.40
N ASP A 68 -11.07 -26.08 9.93
CA ASP A 68 -10.72 -27.06 10.98
C ASP A 68 -10.07 -26.44 12.24
N GLY A 69 -10.57 -25.27 12.66
CA GLY A 69 -10.05 -24.54 13.83
C GLY A 69 -8.66 -23.91 13.62
N LYS A 70 -8.05 -24.07 12.44
CA LYS A 70 -6.79 -23.43 12.06
C LYS A 70 -7.05 -22.33 11.05
N THR A 71 -6.53 -21.13 11.34
CA THR A 71 -6.57 -20.01 10.39
C THR A 71 -5.60 -20.32 9.24
N VAL A 72 -6.13 -20.55 8.04
CA VAL A 72 -5.32 -20.79 6.83
C VAL A 72 -4.69 -19.46 6.43
N LYS A 73 -3.37 -19.34 6.59
CA LYS A 73 -2.61 -18.10 6.40
C LYS A 73 -1.98 -17.97 5.01
N ASN A 74 -2.30 -18.85 4.06
CA ASN A 74 -1.55 -19.02 2.80
C ASN A 74 -1.91 -18.01 1.68
N THR A 75 -2.52 -16.87 2.02
CA THR A 75 -2.88 -15.83 1.05
C THR A 75 -1.68 -15.16 0.38
N GLY A 76 -0.51 -15.15 1.04
CA GLY A 76 0.74 -14.56 0.56
C GLY A 76 1.79 -15.57 0.09
N SER A 77 1.54 -16.87 0.23
CA SER A 77 2.44 -17.90 -0.31
C SER A 77 2.26 -18.04 -1.82
N THR A 78 3.28 -18.58 -2.50
CA THR A 78 3.26 -18.87 -3.94
C THR A 78 3.82 -20.27 -4.18
N GLU A 79 3.63 -20.85 -5.37
CA GLU A 79 4.12 -22.21 -5.66
C GLU A 79 5.63 -22.35 -5.48
N HIS A 80 6.38 -21.28 -5.77
CA HIS A 80 7.83 -21.23 -5.65
C HIS A 80 8.33 -20.84 -4.25
N ASP A 81 7.44 -20.32 -3.39
CA ASP A 81 7.76 -19.85 -2.04
C ASP A 81 6.73 -20.44 -1.07
N PRO A 82 7.01 -21.63 -0.50
CA PRO A 82 6.08 -22.37 0.34
C PRO A 82 5.96 -21.78 1.76
N THR A 83 6.60 -20.64 2.06
CA THR A 83 6.48 -20.00 3.38
C THR A 83 5.02 -19.66 3.69
N GLU A 84 4.52 -20.15 4.84
CA GLU A 84 3.15 -19.88 5.27
C GLU A 84 3.01 -18.44 5.76
N LYS A 85 2.70 -17.53 4.84
CA LYS A 85 2.54 -16.10 5.12
C LYS A 85 1.28 -15.53 4.50
N THR A 86 0.68 -14.60 5.23
CA THR A 86 -0.48 -13.84 4.75
C THR A 86 -0.03 -12.68 3.85
N ILE A 87 -0.94 -12.15 3.02
CA ILE A 87 -0.68 -10.93 2.23
C ILE A 87 -0.35 -9.69 3.10
N ASN A 88 -0.73 -9.71 4.38
CA ASN A 88 -0.48 -8.62 5.30
C ASN A 88 1.02 -8.55 5.66
N PRO A 89 1.66 -7.38 5.49
CA PRO A 89 3.04 -7.22 5.89
C PRO A 89 3.18 -7.27 7.41
N MET A 90 4.39 -7.50 7.92
CA MET A 90 4.66 -7.43 9.36
C MET A 90 4.22 -6.07 9.95
N GLY A 91 3.31 -6.10 10.93
CA GLY A 91 2.72 -4.90 11.52
C GLY A 91 1.53 -4.29 10.75
N GLY A 92 1.08 -4.96 9.68
CA GLY A 92 -0.07 -4.54 8.87
C GLY A 92 0.23 -3.42 7.88
N PHE A 93 -0.74 -3.11 7.02
CA PHE A 93 -0.59 -2.04 6.04
C PHE A 93 -0.66 -0.66 6.73
N PRO A 94 0.35 0.22 6.58
CA PRO A 94 0.37 1.50 7.29
C PRO A 94 -0.86 2.35 6.99
N HIS A 95 -1.55 2.85 8.03
CA HIS A 95 -2.81 3.62 7.93
C HIS A 95 -4.00 2.88 7.31
N TYR A 96 -3.89 1.58 7.03
CA TYR A 96 -5.01 0.74 6.60
C TYR A 96 -5.38 -0.26 7.70
N GLY A 97 -4.43 -1.10 8.11
CA GLY A 97 -4.64 -2.22 9.02
C GLY A 97 -4.41 -3.56 8.29
N GLU A 98 -5.19 -4.57 8.67
CA GLU A 98 -5.11 -5.91 8.10
C GLU A 98 -6.17 -6.12 7.03
N VAL A 99 -5.79 -6.80 5.95
CA VAL A 99 -6.68 -7.32 4.92
C VAL A 99 -7.14 -8.71 5.36
N LYS A 100 -8.43 -8.85 5.66
CA LYS A 100 -9.05 -10.11 6.10
C LYS A 100 -9.98 -10.74 5.06
N GLN A 101 -10.44 -9.94 4.10
CA GLN A 101 -11.39 -10.29 3.06
C GLN A 101 -10.68 -10.63 1.75
N ASP A 102 -11.45 -11.06 0.75
CA ASP A 102 -10.97 -11.22 -0.61
C ASP A 102 -10.30 -9.94 -1.11
N PHE A 103 -9.22 -10.11 -1.87
CA PHE A 103 -8.43 -8.98 -2.37
C PHE A 103 -7.99 -9.18 -3.80
N ILE A 104 -7.68 -8.06 -4.45
CA ILE A 104 -7.19 -8.03 -5.81
C ILE A 104 -5.82 -7.35 -5.79
N MET A 105 -4.82 -8.04 -6.32
CA MET A 105 -3.50 -7.48 -6.54
C MET A 105 -3.44 -6.84 -7.92
N ILE A 106 -3.27 -5.52 -7.97
CA ILE A 106 -3.23 -4.74 -9.21
C ILE A 106 -1.77 -4.37 -9.53
N LYS A 107 -1.38 -4.47 -10.81
CA LYS A 107 -0.08 -4.01 -11.29
C LYS A 107 0.08 -2.50 -11.11
N GLY A 108 1.12 -2.10 -10.37
CA GLY A 108 1.52 -0.71 -10.21
C GLY A 108 0.65 0.07 -9.23
N CYS A 109 0.58 1.39 -9.41
CA CYS A 109 -0.23 2.25 -8.54
C CYS A 109 -1.71 2.31 -8.97
N CYS A 110 -2.56 2.72 -8.03
CA CYS A 110 -3.96 3.03 -8.26
C CYS A 110 -4.28 4.44 -7.74
N ILE A 111 -5.38 5.02 -8.23
CA ILE A 111 -5.82 6.36 -7.85
C ILE A 111 -6.32 6.41 -6.41
N GLY A 112 -5.97 7.51 -5.73
CA GLY A 112 -6.48 7.81 -4.40
C GLY A 112 -5.61 7.25 -3.25
N PRO A 113 -5.85 7.74 -2.03
CA PRO A 113 -5.18 7.25 -0.83
C PRO A 113 -5.75 5.89 -0.37
N LYS A 114 -5.06 5.29 0.59
CA LYS A 114 -5.51 4.09 1.31
C LYS A 114 -6.91 4.34 1.91
N LYS A 115 -7.71 3.27 2.06
CA LYS A 115 -9.12 3.29 2.52
C LYS A 115 -10.13 3.98 1.59
N ARG A 116 -9.70 4.52 0.43
CA ARG A 116 -10.65 5.09 -0.55
C ARG A 116 -11.34 3.96 -1.32
N PRO A 117 -12.68 3.99 -1.48
CA PRO A 117 -13.36 3.05 -2.36
C PRO A 117 -12.97 3.29 -3.83
N ILE A 118 -12.77 2.20 -4.57
CA ILE A 118 -12.38 2.21 -5.97
C ILE A 118 -13.36 1.33 -6.74
N THR A 119 -13.90 1.87 -7.83
CA THR A 119 -14.79 1.12 -8.73
C THR A 119 -13.95 0.44 -9.81
N LEU A 120 -14.02 -0.90 -9.85
CA LEU A 120 -13.39 -1.69 -10.90
C LEU A 120 -14.42 -1.96 -12.01
N ARG A 121 -14.03 -1.73 -13.26
CA ARG A 121 -14.86 -1.99 -14.44
C ARG A 121 -14.08 -2.84 -15.42
N LYS A 122 -14.75 -3.78 -16.08
CA LYS A 122 -14.19 -4.51 -17.23
C LYS A 122 -13.71 -3.52 -18.29
N SER A 123 -12.62 -3.86 -18.98
CA SER A 123 -12.12 -3.05 -20.09
C SER A 123 -13.20 -2.92 -21.17
N LEU A 124 -13.39 -1.70 -21.68
CA LEU A 124 -14.24 -1.44 -22.85
C LEU A 124 -13.50 -1.69 -24.16
N ILE A 125 -12.16 -1.78 -24.09
CA ILE A 125 -11.28 -1.91 -25.25
C ILE A 125 -10.76 -3.34 -25.28
N LEU A 126 -10.83 -3.96 -26.46
CA LEU A 126 -10.13 -5.22 -26.73
C LEU A 126 -8.63 -4.95 -26.75
N ASN A 127 -7.86 -5.62 -25.90
CA ASN A 127 -6.41 -5.43 -25.82
C ASN A 127 -5.68 -6.46 -26.71
N PRO A 128 -5.11 -6.07 -27.86
CA PRO A 128 -4.41 -7.00 -28.76
C PRO A 128 -2.97 -7.29 -28.33
N LYS A 129 -2.35 -6.43 -27.51
CA LYS A 129 -0.94 -6.56 -27.14
C LYS A 129 -0.70 -7.80 -26.28
N ARG A 130 0.38 -8.53 -26.56
CA ARG A 130 0.79 -9.74 -25.82
C ARG A 130 0.96 -9.47 -24.32
N SER A 131 1.47 -8.31 -23.93
CA SER A 131 1.62 -7.91 -22.52
C SER A 131 0.29 -7.90 -21.74
N HIS A 132 -0.84 -7.65 -22.39
CA HIS A 132 -2.16 -7.71 -21.74
C HIS A 132 -2.69 -9.14 -21.62
N ARG A 133 -2.27 -10.07 -22.49
CA ARG A 133 -2.71 -11.46 -22.55
C ARG A 133 -1.79 -12.45 -21.84
N GLU A 134 -0.62 -11.99 -21.42
CA GLU A 134 0.35 -12.79 -20.68
C GLU A 134 -0.30 -13.39 -19.42
N GLN A 135 -0.15 -14.69 -19.22
CA GLN A 135 -0.51 -15.34 -17.96
C GLN A 135 0.53 -14.97 -16.91
N ILE A 136 0.08 -14.60 -15.71
CA ILE A 136 0.97 -14.14 -14.65
C ILE A 136 1.07 -15.22 -13.61
N GLU A 137 2.31 -15.65 -13.37
CA GLU A 137 2.66 -16.53 -12.28
C GLU A 137 3.59 -15.77 -11.33
N LEU A 138 3.20 -15.66 -10.06
CA LEU A 138 3.99 -14.95 -9.05
C LEU A 138 4.94 -15.94 -8.38
N ARG A 139 6.24 -15.62 -8.35
CA ARG A 139 7.25 -16.45 -7.67
C ARG A 139 7.48 -16.08 -6.21
N PHE A 140 7.20 -14.84 -5.84
CA PHE A 140 7.45 -14.33 -4.50
C PHE A 140 6.58 -13.10 -4.23
N ILE A 141 6.09 -12.98 -3.00
CA ILE A 141 5.38 -11.81 -2.50
C ILE A 141 6.10 -11.31 -1.25
N ASP A 142 6.42 -10.03 -1.25
CA ASP A 142 7.11 -9.36 -0.14
C ASP A 142 6.11 -8.93 0.95
N THR A 143 6.21 -9.57 2.11
CA THR A 143 5.42 -9.34 3.32
C THR A 143 6.26 -8.67 4.42
N SER A 144 7.42 -8.11 4.07
CA SER A 144 8.21 -7.31 4.97
C SER A 144 7.47 -6.05 5.44
N SER A 145 7.79 -5.59 6.67
CA SER A 145 7.21 -4.37 7.23
C SER A 145 7.34 -3.18 6.29
N LYS A 146 6.23 -2.44 6.11
CA LYS A 146 6.18 -1.17 5.39
C LYS A 146 6.23 0.05 6.31
N PHE A 147 6.41 -0.18 7.60
CA PHE A 147 6.67 0.86 8.59
C PHE A 147 8.18 0.91 8.86
N GLY A 148 8.87 1.81 8.15
CA GLY A 148 10.34 1.86 8.12
C GLY A 148 10.94 0.90 7.09
N HIS A 149 12.09 0.31 7.42
CA HIS A 149 12.80 -0.63 6.55
C HIS A 149 12.58 -2.08 7.02
N GLY A 150 11.71 -2.82 6.32
CA GLY A 150 11.47 -4.23 6.60
C GLY A 150 12.62 -5.13 6.15
N ARG A 151 13.08 -6.03 7.03
CA ARG A 151 14.17 -6.99 6.76
C ARG A 151 13.74 -8.46 6.72
N PHE A 152 12.63 -8.79 7.38
CA PHE A 152 12.13 -10.16 7.53
C PHE A 152 10.74 -10.25 6.89
N GLN A 153 10.39 -11.43 6.38
CA GLN A 153 9.09 -11.67 5.75
C GLN A 153 8.07 -12.15 6.78
N THR A 154 8.51 -12.93 7.76
CA THR A 154 7.67 -13.49 8.83
C THR A 154 8.18 -13.13 10.23
N HIS A 155 7.29 -13.25 11.23
CA HIS A 155 7.67 -13.08 12.63
C HIS A 155 8.59 -14.21 13.12
N GLU A 156 8.44 -15.40 12.53
CA GLU A 156 9.24 -16.58 12.83
C GLU A 156 10.69 -16.40 12.37
N GLU A 157 10.89 -15.99 11.12
CA GLU A 157 12.22 -15.63 10.59
C GLU A 157 12.93 -14.60 11.48
N LYS A 158 12.20 -13.55 11.88
CA LYS A 158 12.73 -12.51 12.76
C LYS A 158 13.10 -13.07 14.13
N ARG A 159 12.29 -13.96 14.71
CA ARG A 159 12.54 -14.56 16.02
C ARG A 159 13.75 -15.49 15.98
N ILE A 160 13.88 -16.29 14.94
CA ILE A 160 15.05 -17.18 14.73
C ILE A 160 16.31 -16.33 14.59
N PHE A 161 16.28 -15.29 13.77
CA PHE A 161 17.44 -14.42 13.54
C PHE A 161 17.87 -13.64 14.80
N MET A 162 16.91 -13.09 15.55
CA MET A 162 17.22 -12.26 16.74
C MET A 162 17.52 -13.08 18.01
N GLY A 163 17.13 -14.35 18.04
CA GLY A 163 17.27 -15.20 19.23
C GLY A 163 16.36 -14.80 20.41
N PRO A 164 16.58 -15.40 21.59
CA PRO A 164 15.80 -15.11 22.78
C PRO A 164 16.14 -13.72 23.35
N LEU A 165 15.15 -12.82 23.33
CA LEU A 165 15.25 -11.48 23.90
C LEU A 165 14.77 -11.46 25.35
N LYS A 166 15.16 -10.44 26.13
CA LYS A 166 14.74 -10.24 27.52
C LYS A 166 13.21 -10.36 27.72
N LYS A 167 12.44 -9.76 26.82
CA LYS A 167 10.96 -9.80 26.87
C LYS A 167 10.38 -11.20 26.70
N HIS A 168 11.02 -12.08 25.94
CA HIS A 168 10.55 -13.45 25.75
C HIS A 168 10.79 -14.27 27.02
N ARG A 169 11.98 -14.14 27.64
CA ARG A 169 12.28 -14.78 28.93
C ARG A 169 11.31 -14.39 30.03
N LEU A 170 11.01 -13.09 30.16
CA LEU A 170 10.03 -12.61 31.14
C LEU A 170 8.62 -13.17 30.88
N GLN A 171 8.23 -13.33 29.61
CA GLN A 171 6.94 -13.96 29.24
C GLN A 171 6.92 -15.45 29.57
N GLU A 172 8.03 -16.16 29.35
CA GLU A 172 8.17 -17.59 29.70
C GLU A 172 8.10 -17.78 31.22
N GLU A 173 8.79 -16.96 32.01
CA GLU A 173 8.72 -16.98 33.48
C GLU A 173 7.29 -16.72 34.00
N GLN A 174 6.58 -15.76 33.39
CA GLN A 174 5.18 -15.47 33.70
C GLN A 174 4.24 -16.63 33.33
N GLN A 175 4.48 -17.29 32.21
CA GLN A 175 3.70 -18.46 31.79
C GLN A 175 3.92 -19.65 32.72
N LEU A 176 5.17 -19.90 33.14
CA LEU A 176 5.52 -20.96 34.09
C LEU A 176 4.84 -20.73 35.45
N THR A 177 4.89 -19.50 35.97
CA THR A 177 4.19 -19.14 37.23
C THR A 177 2.68 -19.28 37.12
N THR A 178 2.06 -18.78 36.04
CA THR A 178 0.61 -18.90 35.82
C THR A 178 0.15 -20.36 35.73
N THR A 179 0.94 -21.20 35.07
CA THR A 179 0.64 -22.63 34.92
C THR A 179 0.76 -23.36 36.27
N ALA A 180 1.77 -23.04 37.08
CA ALA A 180 1.91 -23.59 38.42
C ALA A 180 0.72 -23.22 39.33
N THR A 181 0.26 -21.97 39.31
CA THR A 181 -0.88 -21.51 40.11
C THR A 181 -2.22 -22.12 39.65
N THR A 182 -2.42 -22.30 38.34
CA THR A 182 -3.62 -22.93 37.78
C THR A 182 -3.69 -24.43 38.11
N THR A 183 -2.53 -25.08 38.23
CA THR A 183 -2.45 -26.51 38.60
C THR A 183 -2.78 -26.73 40.07
N GLN A 184 -2.36 -25.82 40.96
CA GLN A 184 -2.68 -25.88 42.39
C GLN A 184 -4.17 -25.62 42.69
N THR A 185 -4.85 -24.80 41.89
CA THR A 185 -6.28 -24.47 42.07
C THR A 185 -7.24 -25.50 41.50
N LYS A 186 -6.78 -26.39 40.60
CA LYS A 186 -7.59 -27.52 40.09
C LYS A 186 -7.47 -28.80 40.93
N SER A 187 -6.53 -28.84 41.87
CA SER A 187 -6.30 -29.99 42.78
C SER A 187 -7.04 -29.89 44.13
N THR A 188 -7.92 -28.89 44.29
CA THR A 188 -8.87 -28.70 45.41
C THR A 188 -10.28 -28.65 44.85
#